data_AF-A0A819D6V6-F1
#
_entry.id   AF-A0A819D6V6-F1
#
_cell.length_a   1.000
_cell.length_b   1.000
_cell.length_c   1.000
_cell.angle_alpha   90.00
_cell.angle_beta   90.00
_cell.angle_gamma   90.00
#
_symmetry.space_group_name_H-M   'P 1'
#
loop_
_entity.id
_entity.type
_entity.pdbx_description
1 polymer ?
#
loop_
_entity_poly.entity_id
_entity_poly.type
_entity_poly.pdbx_seq_one_letter_code
_entity_poly.pdbx_strand_id
1 'polypeptide(L)'
;MLSPTRSSAQTILKAVVTTASTVIQESTRTITEQKEESNDADDSEPSKKKFKDDTEVEVETSVTTQTTTTTTQIRPRPLKKRKVCVSFGYCGAGYFGLQRNAKDKVHRTIEDELVEALVKVDAIPQAHADDMSKMAFQRAARTDKGVSAVANLVSLKLSPLENLTELVNEQLPKQIRMF
;
A
#
# COMPACT_ATOMS: atom_id res chain seq x y z
N MET A 1 -3.53 -19.94 -50.75
CA MET A 1 -4.05 -19.56 -49.41
C MET A 1 -2.93 -18.87 -48.65
N LEU A 2 -2.97 -17.54 -48.53
CA LEU A 2 -1.96 -16.75 -47.82
C LEU A 2 -2.43 -16.50 -46.37
N SER A 3 -1.60 -16.84 -45.39
CA SER A 3 -1.79 -16.51 -43.97
C SER A 3 -1.34 -15.06 -43.68
N PRO A 4 -2.04 -14.28 -42.84
CA PRO A 4 -1.60 -12.94 -42.48
C PRO A 4 -0.42 -12.97 -41.51
N THR A 5 0.56 -12.09 -41.76
CA THR A 5 1.81 -11.94 -41.01
C THR A 5 1.61 -11.15 -39.71
N ARG A 6 2.37 -11.55 -38.67
CA ARG A 6 2.35 -11.13 -37.26
C ARG A 6 2.74 -9.65 -36.99
N SER A 7 2.73 -8.78 -38.00
CA SER A 7 3.31 -7.43 -37.96
C SER A 7 2.31 -6.32 -37.59
N SER A 8 1.01 -6.50 -37.84
CA SER A 8 0.01 -5.42 -37.68
C SER A 8 -0.35 -5.10 -36.22
N ALA A 9 -0.31 -6.08 -35.31
CA ALA A 9 -0.73 -5.89 -33.93
C ALA A 9 0.25 -5.08 -33.05
N GLN A 10 1.55 -5.06 -33.40
CA GLN A 10 2.56 -4.32 -32.62
C GLN A 10 2.57 -2.81 -32.95
N THR A 11 2.09 -2.43 -34.14
CA THR A 11 2.01 -1.02 -34.58
C THR A 11 0.90 -0.26 -33.87
N ILE A 12 -0.22 -0.92 -33.57
CA ILE A 12 -1.38 -0.31 -32.90
C ILE A 12 -1.08 -0.04 -31.42
N LEU A 13 -0.37 -0.94 -30.73
CA LEU A 13 0.00 -0.75 -29.32
C LEU A 13 1.00 0.40 -29.11
N LYS A 14 1.93 0.64 -30.04
CA LYS A 14 2.85 1.79 -29.96
C LYS A 14 2.15 3.13 -30.19
N ALA A 15 1.11 3.17 -31.04
CA ALA A 15 0.35 4.39 -31.28
C ALA A 15 -0.43 4.83 -30.03
N VAL A 16 -1.06 3.88 -29.32
CA VAL A 16 -1.84 4.19 -28.09
C VAL A 16 -0.96 4.67 -26.94
N VAL A 17 0.23 4.09 -26.77
CA VAL A 17 1.18 4.49 -25.71
C VAL A 17 1.75 5.91 -25.95
N THR A 18 1.85 6.33 -27.20
CA THR A 18 2.40 7.64 -27.55
C THR A 18 1.42 8.78 -27.26
N THR A 19 0.11 8.59 -27.46
CA THR A 19 -0.89 9.65 -27.23
C THR A 19 -1.07 9.99 -25.75
N ALA A 20 -0.86 9.03 -24.84
CA ALA A 20 -0.98 9.27 -23.40
C ALA A 20 0.14 10.15 -22.82
N SER A 21 1.32 10.16 -23.44
CA SER A 21 2.47 10.94 -22.94
C SER A 21 2.35 12.43 -23.26
N THR A 22 1.70 12.81 -24.36
CA THR A 22 1.60 14.22 -24.78
C THR A 22 0.58 15.02 -23.96
N VAL A 23 -0.51 14.38 -23.51
CA VAL A 23 -1.56 15.05 -22.71
C VAL A 23 -1.05 15.46 -21.31
N ILE A 24 0.00 14.81 -20.80
CA ILE A 24 0.55 15.10 -19.46
C ILE A 24 1.53 16.29 -19.49
N GLN A 25 2.10 16.66 -20.65
CA GLN A 25 3.06 17.77 -20.73
C GLN A 25 2.42 19.17 -20.86
N GLU A 26 1.17 19.28 -21.30
CA GLU A 26 0.53 20.60 -21.46
C GLU A 26 -0.02 21.18 -20.15
N SER A 27 -0.36 20.34 -19.15
CA SER A 27 -0.86 20.83 -17.85
C SER A 27 0.21 21.41 -16.92
N THR A 28 1.51 21.23 -17.23
CA THR A 28 2.61 21.72 -16.38
C THR A 28 3.12 23.11 -16.77
N ARG A 29 2.59 23.74 -17.83
CA ARG A 29 3.02 25.08 -18.26
C ARG A 29 2.26 26.23 -17.61
N THR A 30 1.13 25.98 -16.93
CA THR A 30 0.24 27.05 -16.44
C THR A 30 0.47 27.44 -14.97
N ILE A 31 1.38 26.79 -14.24
CA ILE A 31 1.58 27.04 -12.79
C ILE A 31 2.79 27.93 -12.49
N THR A 32 3.55 28.36 -13.51
CA THR A 32 4.80 29.14 -13.29
C THR A 32 4.61 30.67 -13.28
N GLU A 33 3.42 31.19 -13.58
CA GLU A 33 3.17 32.65 -13.59
C GLU A 33 2.06 33.00 -12.59
N GLN A 34 2.35 32.98 -11.28
CA GLN A 34 1.63 33.74 -10.24
C GLN A 34 2.22 33.44 -8.86
N LYS A 35 3.43 33.93 -8.56
CA LYS A 35 3.85 34.26 -7.18
C LYS A 35 5.04 35.22 -7.18
N GLU A 36 4.75 36.49 -7.46
CA GLU A 36 5.54 37.62 -6.95
C GLU A 36 4.75 38.29 -5.81
N GLU A 37 5.52 38.87 -4.87
CA GLU A 37 5.14 39.70 -3.72
C GLU A 37 4.51 39.03 -2.48
N SER A 38 5.38 38.67 -1.53
CA SER A 38 5.60 39.49 -0.32
C SER A 38 6.75 38.92 0.52
N ASN A 39 7.78 39.72 0.73
CA ASN A 39 8.95 39.45 1.56
C ASN A 39 8.60 39.46 3.05
N ASP A 40 9.23 38.57 3.83
CA ASP A 40 9.92 38.97 5.06
C ASP A 40 10.99 37.93 5.41
N ALA A 41 12.15 38.45 5.79
CA ALA A 41 13.42 37.75 5.93
C ALA A 41 13.55 37.02 7.28
N ASP A 42 14.10 35.81 7.26
CA ASP A 42 15.00 35.35 8.33
C ASP A 42 16.01 34.34 7.77
N ASP A 43 17.25 34.52 8.19
CA ASP A 43 18.49 34.00 7.66
C ASP A 43 18.94 32.77 8.45
N SER A 44 19.17 31.63 7.78
CA SER A 44 20.21 30.66 8.17
C SER A 44 20.28 29.44 7.24
N GLU A 45 21.48 29.22 6.70
CA GLU A 45 21.88 28.17 5.75
C GLU A 45 21.89 26.72 6.31
N PRO A 46 21.88 25.69 5.42
CA PRO A 46 21.63 24.30 5.77
C PRO A 46 22.91 23.52 6.10
N SER A 47 22.94 22.88 7.28
CA SER A 47 24.05 22.00 7.69
C SER A 47 23.86 20.56 7.22
N LYS A 48 24.59 20.19 6.15
CA LYS A 48 24.84 18.80 5.72
C LYS A 48 25.46 17.99 6.86
N LYS A 49 24.91 16.81 7.19
CA LYS A 49 25.64 15.78 7.95
C LYS A 49 25.72 14.47 7.18
N LYS A 50 26.99 14.08 7.00
CA LYS A 50 27.57 13.02 6.19
C LYS A 50 27.68 11.78 7.09
N PHE A 51 27.11 10.65 6.67
CA PHE A 51 27.32 9.36 7.35
C PHE A 51 28.76 8.90 7.10
N LYS A 52 29.45 8.49 8.17
CA LYS A 52 30.82 7.98 8.15
C LYS A 52 30.79 6.53 8.63
N ASP A 53 31.26 5.65 7.75
CA ASP A 53 31.65 4.26 7.97
C ASP A 53 32.92 4.22 8.81
N ASP A 54 33.08 3.24 9.69
CA ASP A 54 34.37 2.66 10.10
C ASP A 54 34.15 1.47 11.08
N THR A 55 34.49 0.28 10.56
CA THR A 55 35.33 -0.78 11.17
C THR A 55 34.74 -1.85 12.12
N GLU A 56 35.15 -3.08 11.77
CA GLU A 56 34.93 -4.44 12.28
C GLU A 56 35.46 -4.69 13.71
N VAL A 57 34.99 -5.77 14.38
CA VAL A 57 35.79 -6.88 14.96
C VAL A 57 34.87 -8.02 15.48
N GLU A 58 35.11 -9.23 14.96
CA GLU A 58 35.10 -10.64 15.48
C GLU A 58 34.11 -11.08 16.59
N VAL A 59 33.18 -12.01 16.33
CA VAL A 59 33.27 -13.50 16.36
C VAL A 59 33.65 -14.10 17.71
N GLU A 60 32.65 -14.63 18.43
CA GLU A 60 32.86 -15.81 19.28
C GLU A 60 31.69 -16.80 19.20
N THR A 61 32.11 -18.06 19.05
CA THR A 61 31.33 -19.27 18.83
C THR A 61 30.94 -19.86 20.18
N SER A 62 29.68 -20.21 20.37
CA SER A 62 29.29 -21.22 21.37
C SER A 62 28.41 -22.29 20.71
N VAL A 63 29.06 -23.43 20.47
CA VAL A 63 28.43 -24.69 20.09
C VAL A 63 27.68 -25.22 21.32
N THR A 64 26.41 -25.55 21.18
CA THR A 64 25.72 -26.46 22.09
C THR A 64 24.84 -27.40 21.28
N THR A 65 25.31 -28.62 21.16
CA THR A 65 24.61 -29.77 20.58
C THR A 65 23.40 -30.09 21.44
N GLN A 66 22.19 -29.83 20.94
CA GLN A 66 20.95 -30.43 21.47
C GLN A 66 20.10 -30.93 20.30
N THR A 67 20.19 -32.24 20.09
CA THR A 67 19.27 -33.04 19.30
C THR A 67 17.86 -32.89 19.87
N THR A 68 17.02 -32.10 19.20
CA THR A 68 15.57 -32.09 19.47
C THR A 68 14.83 -32.27 18.15
N THR A 69 14.28 -33.47 17.97
CA THR A 69 13.30 -33.80 16.95
C THR A 69 12.04 -32.95 17.21
N THR A 70 11.95 -31.78 16.58
CA THR A 70 10.76 -30.94 16.58
C THR A 70 10.30 -30.81 15.15
N THR A 71 9.08 -31.29 14.86
CA THR A 71 8.38 -31.12 13.58
C THR A 71 8.20 -29.63 13.32
N THR A 72 9.21 -29.02 12.71
CA THR A 72 9.19 -27.64 12.22
C THR A 72 8.20 -27.59 11.07
N GLN A 73 6.99 -27.12 11.36
CA GLN A 73 6.11 -26.56 10.34
C GLN A 73 6.92 -25.50 9.61
N ILE A 74 7.41 -25.83 8.41
CA ILE A 74 8.16 -24.90 7.56
C ILE A 74 7.17 -23.81 7.17
N ARG A 75 7.10 -22.73 7.95
CA ARG A 75 6.37 -21.55 7.51
C ARG A 75 7.10 -21.05 6.27
N PRO A 76 6.44 -20.96 5.11
CA PRO A 76 7.07 -20.44 3.91
C PRO A 76 7.69 -19.08 4.24
N ARG A 77 8.90 -18.84 3.75
CA ARG A 77 9.61 -17.59 4.01
C ARG A 77 8.68 -16.43 3.63
N PRO A 78 8.44 -15.45 4.52
CA PRO A 78 7.47 -14.39 4.26
C PRO A 78 7.85 -13.66 2.97
N LEU A 79 6.89 -13.60 2.04
CA LEU A 79 7.08 -12.97 0.75
C LEU A 79 7.46 -11.50 0.95
N LYS A 80 8.42 -11.01 0.15
CA LYS A 80 8.90 -9.63 0.23
C LYS A 80 7.71 -8.67 0.05
N LYS A 81 7.50 -7.78 1.04
CA LYS A 81 6.42 -6.80 1.01
C LYS A 81 6.53 -5.89 -0.21
N ARG A 82 5.40 -5.61 -0.86
CA ARG A 82 5.28 -4.67 -1.99
C ARG A 82 4.32 -3.56 -1.64
N LYS A 83 4.61 -2.34 -2.10
CA LYS A 83 3.65 -1.24 -2.04
C LYS A 83 2.62 -1.48 -3.14
N VAL A 84 1.37 -1.61 -2.74
CA VAL A 84 0.24 -1.90 -3.64
C VAL A 84 -0.88 -0.89 -3.39
N CYS A 85 -1.84 -0.92 -4.30
CA CYS A 85 -3.09 -0.21 -4.21
C CYS A 85 -4.24 -1.22 -4.20
N VAL A 86 -5.23 -0.98 -3.35
CA VAL A 86 -6.39 -1.84 -3.16
C VAL A 86 -7.64 -1.02 -3.44
N SER A 87 -8.48 -1.50 -4.36
CA SER A 87 -9.80 -0.94 -4.66
C SER A 87 -10.87 -1.75 -3.92
N PHE A 88 -11.84 -1.08 -3.31
CA PHE A 88 -12.90 -1.74 -2.57
C PHE A 88 -14.15 -0.86 -2.47
N GLY A 89 -15.30 -1.51 -2.33
CA GLY A 89 -16.59 -0.88 -2.08
C GLY A 89 -17.18 -1.32 -0.75
N TYR A 90 -18.03 -0.47 -0.17
CA TYR A 90 -18.73 -0.76 1.08
C TYR A 90 -20.06 -0.02 1.24
N CYS A 91 -20.99 -0.65 1.95
CA CYS A 91 -22.12 0.03 2.58
C CYS A 91 -21.68 0.60 3.94
N GLY A 92 -21.82 1.91 4.13
CA GLY A 92 -21.41 2.60 5.36
C GLY A 92 -22.35 2.40 6.55
N ALA A 93 -23.50 1.75 6.36
CA ALA A 93 -24.48 1.52 7.40
C ALA A 93 -23.88 0.70 8.56
N GLY A 94 -24.03 1.19 9.79
CA GLY A 94 -23.46 0.56 10.99
C GLY A 94 -21.98 0.86 11.25
N TYR A 95 -21.30 1.61 10.38
CA TYR A 95 -19.90 2.00 10.56
C TYR A 95 -19.73 3.49 10.87
N PHE A 96 -18.71 3.81 11.66
CA PHE A 96 -18.37 5.17 12.06
C PHE A 96 -17.38 5.84 11.10
N GLY A 97 -17.60 5.59 9.80
CA GLY A 97 -16.80 6.12 8.70
C GLY A 97 -15.66 5.19 8.30
N LEU A 98 -14.79 5.71 7.43
CA LEU A 98 -13.65 4.95 6.91
C LEU A 98 -12.52 4.83 7.92
N GLN A 99 -12.12 5.96 8.51
CA GLN A 99 -10.87 6.07 9.27
C GLN A 99 -11.02 5.55 10.69
N ARG A 100 -10.10 4.68 11.13
CA ARG A 100 -10.02 4.23 12.53
C ARG A 100 -9.84 5.39 13.51
N ASN A 101 -10.58 5.34 14.61
CA ASN A 101 -10.42 6.26 15.74
C ASN A 101 -9.59 5.60 16.84
N ALA A 102 -8.31 5.96 16.98
CA ALA A 102 -7.41 5.33 17.96
C ALA A 102 -7.88 5.44 19.43
N LYS A 103 -8.73 6.44 19.72
CA LYS A 103 -9.29 6.67 21.06
C LYS A 103 -10.58 5.88 21.33
N ASP A 104 -11.18 5.30 20.29
CA ASP A 104 -12.49 4.67 20.37
C ASP A 104 -12.47 3.30 19.70
N LYS A 105 -12.38 2.26 20.54
CA LYS A 105 -12.41 0.86 20.12
C LYS A 105 -13.82 0.27 20.08
N VAL A 106 -14.83 1.03 20.52
CA VAL A 106 -16.23 0.56 20.58
C VAL A 106 -16.87 0.69 19.21
N HIS A 107 -16.53 1.76 18.49
CA HIS A 107 -17.13 2.09 17.21
C HIS A 107 -16.31 1.53 16.03
N ARG A 108 -16.84 0.46 15.41
CA ARG A 108 -16.23 -0.17 14.23
C ARG A 108 -16.23 0.78 13.03
N THR A 109 -15.11 0.78 12.31
CA THR A 109 -14.91 1.52 11.06
C THR A 109 -14.62 0.56 9.92
N ILE A 110 -14.67 1.06 8.68
CA ILE A 110 -14.41 0.22 7.50
C ILE A 110 -12.98 -0.31 7.48
N GLU A 111 -12.02 0.48 7.97
CA GLU A 111 -10.63 0.04 8.09
C GLU A 111 -10.40 -0.99 9.18
N ASP A 112 -11.22 -1.01 10.23
CA ASP A 112 -11.17 -2.09 11.21
C ASP A 112 -11.35 -3.44 10.53
N GLU A 113 -12.41 -3.57 9.74
CA GLU A 113 -12.74 -4.78 8.97
C GLU A 113 -11.65 -5.11 7.93
N LEU A 114 -11.22 -4.12 7.14
CA LEU A 114 -10.26 -4.33 6.06
C LEU A 114 -8.90 -4.80 6.59
N VAL A 115 -8.38 -4.15 7.62
CA VAL A 115 -7.06 -4.47 8.19
C VAL A 115 -7.13 -5.77 9.00
N GLU A 116 -8.24 -6.04 9.71
CA GLU A 116 -8.44 -7.32 10.39
C GLU A 116 -8.47 -8.48 9.38
N ALA A 117 -9.18 -8.32 8.25
CA ALA A 117 -9.19 -9.31 7.17
C ALA A 117 -7.80 -9.55 6.57
N LEU A 118 -7.01 -8.49 6.36
CA LEU A 118 -5.64 -8.59 5.86
C LEU A 118 -4.68 -9.31 6.82
N VAL A 119 -4.88 -9.17 8.14
CA VAL A 119 -4.13 -9.94 9.14
C VAL A 119 -4.54 -11.41 9.10
N LYS A 120 -5.83 -11.72 9.02
CA LYS A 120 -6.33 -13.10 9.02
C LYS A 120 -5.81 -13.94 7.87
N VAL A 121 -5.53 -13.32 6.72
CA VAL A 121 -4.94 -13.98 5.55
C VAL A 121 -3.40 -13.92 5.53
N ASP A 122 -2.76 -13.43 6.60
CA ASP A 122 -1.31 -13.24 6.71
C ASP A 122 -0.70 -12.30 5.62
N ALA A 123 -1.51 -11.40 5.04
CA ALA A 123 -1.01 -10.39 4.08
C ALA A 123 -0.21 -9.28 4.80
N ILE A 124 -0.55 -9.00 6.06
CA ILE A 124 0.19 -8.10 6.96
C ILE A 124 0.34 -8.73 8.35
N PRO A 125 1.45 -8.47 9.07
CA PRO A 125 1.60 -8.91 10.45
C PRO A 125 0.68 -8.12 11.39
N GLN A 126 0.31 -8.70 12.54
CA GLN A 126 -0.51 -8.05 13.57
C GLN A 126 0.02 -6.67 13.98
N ALA A 127 1.34 -6.51 14.09
CA ALA A 127 1.96 -5.23 14.45
C ALA A 127 1.64 -4.07 13.49
N HIS A 128 1.25 -4.35 12.24
CA HIS A 128 0.80 -3.36 11.26
C HIS A 128 -0.68 -3.00 11.44
N ALA A 129 -1.48 -3.88 12.03
CA ALA A 129 -2.85 -3.57 12.41
C ALA A 129 -2.91 -2.67 13.64
N ASP A 130 -1.99 -2.86 14.58
CA ASP A 130 -1.88 -2.00 15.77
C ASP A 130 -1.35 -0.60 15.41
N ASP A 131 -0.44 -0.52 14.43
CA ASP A 131 0.10 0.74 13.91
C ASP A 131 0.23 0.71 12.38
N MET A 132 -0.76 1.30 11.72
CA MET A 132 -0.88 1.33 10.27
C MET A 132 0.21 2.20 9.58
N SER A 133 0.93 3.03 10.34
CA SER A 133 2.05 3.82 9.80
C SER A 133 3.19 2.91 9.30
N LYS A 134 3.39 1.75 9.94
CA LYS A 134 4.43 0.76 9.61
C LYS A 134 4.25 0.08 8.25
N MET A 135 3.05 0.15 7.67
CA MET A 135 2.76 -0.32 6.31
C MET A 135 2.56 0.82 5.32
N ALA A 136 2.88 2.06 5.69
CA ALA A 136 2.64 3.24 4.87
C ALA A 136 1.19 3.30 4.35
N PHE A 137 0.21 3.02 5.20
CA PHE A 137 -1.21 3.00 4.81
C PHE A 137 -1.69 4.41 4.48
N GLN A 138 -2.32 4.59 3.31
CA GLN A 138 -2.89 5.86 2.86
C GLN A 138 -4.27 5.63 2.26
N ARG A 139 -5.15 6.62 2.40
CA ARG A 139 -6.54 6.61 1.92
C ARG A 139 -6.65 7.59 0.76
N ALA A 140 -7.34 7.23 -0.31
CA ALA A 140 -7.63 8.17 -1.40
C ALA A 140 -8.71 9.17 -1.00
N ALA A 141 -9.75 8.70 -0.31
CA ALA A 141 -10.82 9.53 0.23
C ALA A 141 -11.08 9.15 1.69
N ARG A 142 -11.54 10.12 2.49
CA ARG A 142 -12.13 9.87 3.81
C ARG A 142 -13.65 9.95 3.66
N THR A 143 -14.37 9.13 4.43
CA THR A 143 -15.84 9.18 4.47
C THR A 143 -16.32 9.26 5.90
N ASP A 144 -17.38 10.05 6.12
CA ASP A 144 -18.03 10.20 7.41
C ASP A 144 -18.85 8.96 7.80
N LYS A 145 -19.39 8.99 9.03
CA LYS A 145 -20.28 7.95 9.56
C LYS A 145 -21.48 7.70 8.63
N GLY A 146 -21.77 6.43 8.34
CA GLY A 146 -22.91 6.03 7.52
C GLY A 146 -22.72 6.20 6.00
N VAL A 147 -21.67 6.90 5.55
CA VAL A 147 -21.43 7.15 4.12
C VAL A 147 -20.93 5.89 3.43
N SER A 148 -21.52 5.56 2.28
CA SER A 148 -21.14 4.41 1.45
C SER A 148 -20.20 4.82 0.33
N ALA A 149 -19.43 3.87 -0.19
CA ALA A 149 -18.55 4.09 -1.34
C ALA A 149 -18.60 2.88 -2.28
N VAL A 150 -18.69 3.14 -3.58
CA VAL A 150 -18.66 2.08 -4.60
C VAL A 150 -17.23 1.70 -4.96
N ALA A 151 -16.33 2.69 -5.05
CA ALA A 151 -14.93 2.49 -5.41
C ALA A 151 -14.05 3.44 -4.59
N ASN A 152 -13.79 3.06 -3.33
CA ASN A 152 -12.75 3.69 -2.55
C ASN A 152 -11.41 2.96 -2.78
N LEU A 153 -10.32 3.63 -2.47
CA LEU A 153 -8.98 3.20 -2.81
C LEU A 153 -8.03 3.49 -1.66
N VAL A 154 -7.21 2.50 -1.30
CA VAL A 154 -6.16 2.65 -0.30
C VAL A 154 -4.83 2.18 -0.87
N SER A 155 -3.73 2.66 -0.32
CA SER A 155 -2.39 2.15 -0.65
C SER A 155 -1.66 1.72 0.61
N LEU A 156 -0.96 0.59 0.55
CA LEU A 156 -0.28 -0.01 1.70
C LEU A 156 0.82 -0.96 1.26
N LYS A 157 1.72 -1.31 2.19
CA LYS A 157 2.76 -2.34 1.99
C LYS A 157 2.27 -3.66 2.60
N LEU A 158 2.07 -4.67 1.75
CA LEU A 158 1.67 -6.02 2.17
C LEU A 158 2.49 -7.09 1.44
N SER A 159 2.45 -8.32 1.95
CA SER A 159 3.03 -9.47 1.27
C SER A 159 2.07 -9.95 0.18
N PRO A 160 2.49 -10.00 -1.09
CA PRO A 160 1.61 -10.41 -2.18
C PRO A 160 1.26 -11.89 -2.02
N LEU A 161 -0.03 -12.22 -2.01
CA LEU A 161 -0.54 -13.59 -1.98
C LEU A 161 -1.19 -13.91 -3.32
N GLU A 162 -1.17 -15.18 -3.72
CA GLU A 162 -2.04 -15.66 -4.80
C GLU A 162 -3.49 -15.56 -4.34
N ASN A 163 -4.38 -15.08 -5.21
CA ASN A 163 -5.81 -14.92 -4.92
C ASN A 163 -6.10 -14.05 -3.68
N LEU A 164 -5.30 -13.00 -3.46
CA LEU A 164 -5.48 -12.07 -2.33
C LEU A 164 -6.91 -11.51 -2.27
N THR A 165 -7.51 -11.23 -3.43
CA THR A 165 -8.86 -10.68 -3.54
C THR A 165 -9.92 -11.62 -2.97
N GLU A 166 -9.88 -12.87 -3.37
CA GLU A 166 -10.80 -13.91 -2.93
C GLU A 166 -10.63 -14.18 -1.43
N LEU A 167 -9.39 -14.40 -0.98
CA LEU A 167 -9.08 -14.71 0.42
C LEU A 167 -9.53 -13.59 1.38
N VAL A 168 -9.28 -12.32 1.01
CA VAL A 168 -9.71 -11.18 1.85
C VAL A 168 -11.23 -11.06 1.84
N ASN A 169 -11.89 -11.26 0.69
CA ASN A 169 -13.35 -11.18 0.59
C ASN A 169 -14.07 -12.27 1.41
N GLU A 170 -13.45 -13.43 1.61
CA GLU A 170 -13.95 -14.47 2.52
C GLU A 170 -13.92 -14.05 4.00
N GLN A 171 -12.96 -13.21 4.38
CA GLN A 171 -12.84 -12.69 5.74
C GLN A 171 -13.67 -11.43 5.98
N LEU A 172 -14.15 -10.77 4.92
CA LEU A 172 -14.92 -9.54 5.00
C LEU A 172 -16.44 -9.79 5.10
N PRO A 173 -17.17 -8.98 5.88
CA PRO A 173 -18.62 -9.03 5.90
C PRO A 173 -19.19 -8.74 4.51
N LYS A 174 -20.37 -9.30 4.18
CA LYS A 174 -20.97 -9.23 2.83
C LYS A 174 -21.10 -7.82 2.26
N GLN A 175 -21.18 -6.81 3.12
CA GLN A 175 -21.35 -5.41 2.75
C GLN A 175 -20.06 -4.65 2.44
N ILE A 176 -18.89 -5.30 2.53
CA ILE A 176 -17.57 -4.74 2.15
C ILE A 176 -16.93 -5.72 1.17
N ARG A 177 -16.49 -5.24 0.01
CA ARG A 177 -15.90 -6.08 -1.04
C ARG A 177 -14.70 -5.41 -1.70
N MET A 178 -13.63 -6.18 -1.84
CA MET A 178 -12.42 -5.82 -2.57
C MET A 178 -12.55 -6.28 -4.04
N PHE A 179 -12.07 -5.44 -4.97
CA PHE A 179 -12.11 -5.67 -6.42
C PHE A 179 -10.70 -5.70 -7.01
#